data_AF-A0A1G3MAF7-F1
#
_entry.id   AF-A0A1G3MAF7-F1
#
_cell.length_a   1.000
_cell.length_b   1.000
_cell.length_c   1.000
_cell.angle_alpha   90.00
_cell.angle_beta   90.00
_cell.angle_gamma   90.00
#
_symmetry.space_group_name_H-M   'P 1'
#
loop_
_entity.id
_entity.type
_entity.pdbx_description
1 polymer ?
#
loop_
_entity_poly.entity_id
_entity_poly.type
_entity_poly.pdbx_seq_one_letter_code
_entity_poly.pdbx_strand_id
1 'polypeptide(L)'
;MSATHENRVLMTRRVAARWINRLATPQYRVRVLFGAREIKNLPNLLDSFRNGKVAMQSVPRIPDLGIKTDFDGIELWSSDQGGLVALQQWFEKRGFETTGMTGVW
;
A
#
# COMPACT_ATOMS: atom_id res chain seq x y z
N MET A 1 2.56 46.77 -3.24
CA MET A 1 2.25 45.91 -4.41
C MET A 1 2.42 44.39 -4.13
N SER A 2 2.36 43.90 -2.88
CA SER A 2 2.66 42.47 -2.57
C SER A 2 1.44 41.54 -2.40
N ALA A 3 0.28 42.06 -1.95
CA ALA A 3 -0.89 41.25 -1.62
C ALA A 3 -1.52 40.48 -2.82
N THR A 4 -1.40 41.03 -4.03
CA THR A 4 -1.97 40.42 -5.25
C THR A 4 -1.16 39.23 -5.75
N HIS A 5 0.16 39.27 -5.54
CA HIS A 5 1.07 38.19 -5.96
C HIS A 5 0.95 37.00 -5.01
N GLU A 6 0.87 37.25 -3.71
CA GLU A 6 0.69 36.24 -2.67
C GLU A 6 -0.63 35.47 -2.85
N ASN A 7 -1.72 36.18 -3.13
CA ASN A 7 -3.02 35.57 -3.40
C ASN A 7 -3.03 34.68 -4.65
N ARG A 8 -2.33 35.08 -5.71
CA ARG A 8 -2.19 34.26 -6.93
C ARG A 8 -1.43 32.96 -6.65
N VAL A 9 -0.33 33.02 -5.91
CA VAL A 9 0.45 31.82 -5.55
C VAL A 9 -0.38 30.85 -4.70
N LEU A 10 -1.15 31.36 -3.74
CA LEU A 10 -2.05 30.53 -2.92
C LEU A 10 -3.17 29.88 -3.74
N MET A 11 -3.76 30.61 -4.68
CA MET A 11 -4.78 30.05 -5.58
C MET A 11 -4.20 28.97 -6.49
N THR A 12 -3.02 29.19 -7.09
CA THR A 12 -2.35 28.20 -7.93
C THR A 12 -2.02 26.93 -7.16
N ARG A 13 -1.50 27.04 -5.92
CA ARG A 13 -1.28 25.88 -5.05
C ARG A 13 -2.57 25.11 -4.75
N ARG A 14 -3.67 25.81 -4.48
CA ARG A 14 -4.99 25.18 -4.22
C ARG A 14 -5.58 24.50 -5.46
N VAL A 15 -5.32 25.03 -6.66
CA VAL A 15 -5.76 24.40 -7.91
C VAL A 15 -4.91 23.16 -8.20
N ALA A 16 -3.59 23.24 -8.04
CA ALA A 16 -2.69 22.11 -8.20
C ALA A 16 -3.01 20.99 -7.19
N ALA A 17 -3.21 21.31 -5.91
CA ALA A 17 -3.60 20.33 -4.89
C ALA A 17 -4.95 19.66 -5.21
N ARG A 18 -5.94 20.43 -5.66
CA ARG A 18 -7.23 19.85 -6.10
C ARG A 18 -7.10 18.97 -7.34
N TRP A 19 -6.23 19.34 -8.27
CA TRP A 19 -5.98 18.56 -9.47
C TRP A 19 -5.25 17.25 -9.16
N ILE A 20 -4.23 17.32 -8.30
CA ILE A 20 -3.49 16.14 -7.80
C ILE A 20 -4.44 15.22 -7.02
N ASN A 21 -5.19 15.73 -6.05
CA ASN A 21 -6.13 14.92 -5.25
C ASN A 21 -7.26 14.31 -6.09
N ARG A 22 -7.63 14.95 -7.21
CA ARG A 22 -8.65 14.43 -8.13
C ARG A 22 -8.13 13.28 -9.00
N LEU A 23 -6.82 13.23 -9.22
CA LEU A 23 -6.15 12.19 -10.02
C LEU A 23 -5.48 11.12 -9.15
N ALA A 24 -5.19 11.44 -7.89
CA ALA A 24 -4.61 10.52 -6.94
C ALA A 24 -5.63 9.42 -6.61
N THR A 25 -5.27 8.19 -6.94
CA THR A 25 -6.00 7.02 -6.45
C THR A 25 -5.42 6.71 -5.07
N PRO A 26 -6.22 6.66 -4.00
CA PRO A 26 -5.71 6.37 -2.67
C PRO A 26 -4.96 5.04 -2.70
N GLN A 27 -3.70 5.05 -2.30
CA GLN A 27 -2.87 3.85 -2.19
C GLN A 27 -2.50 3.64 -0.73
N TYR A 28 -2.91 2.50 -0.21
CA TYR A 28 -2.56 2.06 1.13
C TYR A 28 -1.32 1.20 1.05
N ARG A 29 -0.43 1.35 2.02
CA ARG A 29 0.83 0.60 2.08
C ARG A 29 1.01 -0.08 3.43
N VAL A 30 1.56 -1.28 3.38
CA VAL A 30 1.99 -2.04 4.54
C VAL A 30 3.33 -2.69 4.22
N ARG A 31 4.24 -2.74 5.17
CA ARG A 31 5.51 -3.45 5.04
C ARG A 31 5.51 -4.64 5.97
N VAL A 32 5.86 -5.80 5.44
CA VAL A 32 6.03 -7.05 6.17
C VAL A 32 7.52 -7.27 6.36
N LEU A 33 8.00 -7.28 7.59
CA LEU A 33 9.42 -7.45 7.89
C LEU A 33 9.78 -8.94 7.85
N PHE A 34 10.97 -9.25 7.34
CA PHE A 34 11.50 -10.61 7.41
C PHE A 34 11.94 -10.91 8.84
N GLY A 35 11.24 -11.83 9.49
CA GLY A 35 11.65 -12.40 10.76
C GLY A 35 12.62 -13.58 10.59
N ALA A 36 13.14 -14.11 11.71
CA ALA A 36 14.05 -15.26 11.71
C ALA A 36 13.46 -16.56 11.10
N ARG A 37 12.13 -16.63 10.96
CA ARG A 37 11.40 -17.71 10.26
C ARG A 37 10.85 -17.20 8.94
N GLU A 38 11.71 -17.05 7.95
CA GLU A 38 11.29 -16.71 6.60
C GLU A 38 10.43 -17.84 5.99
N ILE A 39 9.25 -17.48 5.47
CA ILE A 39 8.56 -18.37 4.54
C ILE A 39 9.32 -18.29 3.22
N LYS A 40 10.01 -19.39 2.86
CA LYS A 40 10.65 -19.53 1.54
C LYS A 40 9.62 -19.22 0.45
N ASN A 41 9.99 -18.37 -0.50
CA ASN A 41 9.19 -18.00 -1.68
C ASN A 41 7.93 -17.15 -1.40
N LEU A 42 7.94 -16.32 -0.35
CA LEU A 42 6.84 -15.39 -0.08
C LEU A 42 6.46 -14.46 -1.26
N PRO A 43 7.42 -13.91 -2.05
CA PRO A 43 7.07 -13.11 -3.23
C PRO A 43 6.26 -13.90 -4.27
N ASN A 44 6.67 -15.14 -4.57
CA ASN A 44 5.97 -16.01 -5.53
C ASN A 44 4.56 -16.39 -5.05
N LEU A 45 4.38 -16.56 -3.74
CA LEU A 45 3.07 -16.82 -3.14
C LEU A 45 2.15 -15.61 -3.34
N LEU A 46 2.64 -14.40 -3.06
CA LEU A 46 1.90 -13.15 -3.22
C LEU A 46 1.57 -12.88 -4.69
N ASP A 47 2.50 -13.14 -5.60
CA ASP A 47 2.25 -13.05 -7.05
C ASP A 47 1.18 -14.03 -7.50
N SER A 48 1.22 -15.26 -6.98
CA SER A 48 0.21 -16.27 -7.28
C SER A 48 -1.17 -15.87 -6.73
N PHE A 49 -1.21 -15.28 -5.53
CA PHE A 49 -2.43 -14.80 -4.90
C PHE A 49 -3.06 -13.64 -5.69
N ARG A 50 -2.27 -12.64 -6.06
CA ARG A 50 -2.69 -11.52 -6.93
C ARG A 50 -3.31 -12.01 -8.24
N ASN A 51 -2.62 -12.97 -8.88
CA ASN A 51 -3.07 -13.56 -10.13
C ASN A 51 -4.27 -14.52 -9.97
N GLY A 52 -4.71 -14.80 -8.74
CA GLY A 52 -5.82 -15.70 -8.45
C GLY A 52 -5.47 -17.18 -8.65
N LYS A 53 -4.18 -17.53 -8.74
CA LYS A 53 -3.71 -18.92 -8.84
C LYS A 53 -3.82 -19.66 -7.50
N VAL A 54 -3.72 -18.91 -6.40
CA VAL A 54 -3.89 -19.43 -5.03
C VAL A 54 -4.82 -18.54 -4.24
N ALA A 55 -5.56 -19.14 -3.31
CA ALA A 55 -6.38 -18.41 -2.35
C ALA A 55 -5.67 -18.36 -1.00
N MET A 56 -5.72 -17.20 -0.34
CA MET A 56 -5.30 -17.05 1.05
C MET A 56 -6.55 -17.12 1.94
N GLN A 57 -6.53 -18.01 2.93
CA GLN A 57 -7.65 -18.17 3.85
C GLN A 57 -7.98 -16.83 4.54
N SER A 58 -9.25 -16.44 4.48
CA SER A 58 -9.77 -15.19 5.09
C SER A 58 -9.18 -13.90 4.53
N VAL A 59 -8.54 -13.93 3.35
CA VAL A 59 -8.10 -12.71 2.64
C VAL A 59 -8.87 -12.62 1.32
N PRO A 60 -9.67 -11.54 1.10
CA PRO A 60 -10.34 -11.34 -0.17
C PRO A 60 -9.28 -11.09 -1.26
N ARG A 61 -9.60 -11.46 -2.50
CA ARG A 61 -8.67 -11.26 -3.63
C ARG A 61 -8.39 -9.78 -3.83
N ILE A 62 -7.11 -9.44 -3.99
CA ILE A 62 -6.62 -8.07 -4.24
C ILE A 62 -5.97 -8.03 -5.64
N PRO A 63 -6.71 -7.67 -6.71
CA PRO A 63 -6.18 -7.73 -8.09
C PRO A 63 -5.07 -6.72 -8.37
N ASP A 64 -5.12 -5.57 -7.72
CA ASP A 64 -4.19 -4.45 -7.88
C ASP A 64 -3.04 -4.50 -6.86
N LEU A 65 -2.84 -5.66 -6.19
CA LEU A 65 -1.78 -5.83 -5.20
C LEU A 65 -0.40 -5.57 -5.83
N GLY A 66 0.24 -4.52 -5.38
CA GLY A 66 1.64 -4.25 -5.63
C GLY A 66 2.53 -4.95 -4.62
N ILE A 67 3.64 -5.51 -5.10
CA ILE A 67 4.58 -6.29 -4.29
C ILE A 67 5.98 -5.79 -4.65
N LYS A 68 6.76 -5.37 -3.65
CA LYS A 68 8.17 -5.02 -3.80
C LYS A 68 8.96 -5.69 -2.69
N THR A 69 9.93 -6.49 -3.08
CA THR A 69 10.85 -7.12 -2.13
C THR A 69 12.03 -6.20 -1.88
N ASP A 70 12.32 -5.94 -0.61
CA ASP A 70 13.48 -5.21 -0.13
C ASP A 70 14.34 -6.14 0.73
N PHE A 71 15.50 -5.67 1.20
CA PHE A 71 16.47 -6.49 1.94
C PHE A 71 15.94 -7.05 3.28
N ASP A 72 15.10 -6.27 3.96
CA ASP A 72 14.60 -6.51 5.32
C ASP A 72 13.09 -6.84 5.34
N GLY A 73 12.45 -6.97 4.18
CA GLY A 73 11.02 -7.26 4.10
C GLY A 73 10.39 -7.11 2.73
N ILE A 74 9.06 -7.05 2.71
CA ILE A 74 8.25 -6.84 1.53
C ILE A 74 7.33 -5.64 1.75
N GLU A 75 7.39 -4.67 0.84
CA GLU A 75 6.41 -3.58 0.75
C GLU A 75 5.23 -4.04 -0.12
N LEU A 76 4.03 -3.86 0.39
CA LEU A 76 2.77 -4.20 -0.26
C LEU A 76 1.91 -2.93 -0.38
N TRP A 77 1.25 -2.76 -1.51
CA TRP A 77 0.32 -1.64 -1.72
C TRP A 77 -0.87 -2.02 -2.58
N SER A 78 -1.98 -1.30 -2.43
CA SER A 78 -3.24 -1.49 -3.17
C SER A 78 -4.18 -0.33 -2.85
N SER A 79 -5.14 -0.10 -3.73
CA SER A 79 -6.28 0.79 -3.48
C SER A 79 -7.36 0.17 -2.59
N ASP A 80 -7.39 -1.17 -2.45
CA ASP A 80 -8.27 -1.90 -1.55
C ASP A 80 -7.70 -1.95 -0.13
N GLN A 81 -8.08 -0.96 0.68
CA GLN A 81 -7.73 -0.91 2.09
C GLN A 81 -8.18 -2.18 2.85
N GLY A 82 -9.41 -2.65 2.60
CA GLY A 82 -9.98 -3.77 3.33
C GLY A 82 -9.23 -5.07 3.07
N GLY A 83 -8.89 -5.31 1.79
CA GLY A 83 -8.03 -6.42 1.38
C GLY A 83 -6.64 -6.34 2.02
N LEU A 84 -6.01 -5.17 2.02
CA LEU A 84 -4.71 -4.95 2.66
C LEU A 84 -4.74 -5.18 4.16
N VAL A 85 -5.80 -4.75 4.87
CA VAL A 85 -5.99 -5.03 6.30
C VAL A 85 -6.06 -6.53 6.54
N ALA A 86 -6.86 -7.25 5.76
CA ALA A 86 -7.01 -8.69 5.89
C ALA A 86 -5.69 -9.43 5.61
N LEU A 87 -4.92 -8.95 4.61
CA LEU A 87 -3.61 -9.49 4.27
C LEU A 87 -2.59 -9.21 5.40
N GLN A 88 -2.59 -8.01 5.98
CA GLN A 88 -1.76 -7.68 7.15
C GLN A 88 -2.06 -8.62 8.31
N GLN A 89 -3.33 -8.78 8.68
CA GLN A 89 -3.73 -9.71 9.75
C GLN A 89 -3.34 -11.15 9.45
N TRP A 90 -3.38 -11.56 8.17
CA TRP A 90 -2.94 -12.88 7.74
C TRP A 90 -1.45 -13.11 7.98
N PHE A 91 -0.62 -12.07 7.79
CA PHE A 91 0.81 -12.07 8.10
C PHE A 91 1.07 -12.08 9.61
N GLU A 92 0.42 -11.20 10.37
CA GLU A 92 0.55 -11.14 11.83
C GLU A 92 0.18 -12.47 12.49
N LYS A 93 -0.90 -13.13 12.05
CA LYS A 93 -1.31 -14.46 12.53
C LYS A 93 -0.26 -15.56 12.28
N ARG A 94 0.66 -15.34 11.34
CA ARG A 94 1.77 -16.26 11.02
C ARG A 94 3.08 -15.87 11.68
N GLY A 95 3.05 -14.84 12.54
CA GLY A 95 4.21 -14.38 13.30
C GLY A 95 5.13 -13.43 12.52
N PHE A 96 4.65 -12.83 11.43
CA PHE A 96 5.36 -11.74 10.78
C PHE A 96 5.10 -10.42 11.48
N GLU A 97 6.15 -9.61 11.60
CA GLU A 97 6.01 -8.22 12.01
C GLU A 97 5.58 -7.36 10.82
N THR A 98 4.59 -6.51 11.02
CA THR A 98 4.11 -5.59 9.99
C THR A 98 4.16 -4.15 10.48
N THR A 99 4.53 -3.22 9.61
CA THR A 99 4.35 -1.79 9.90
C THR A 99 2.87 -1.44 9.87
N GLY A 100 2.43 -0.47 10.68
CA GLY A 100 1.07 0.04 10.56
C GLY A 100 0.74 0.52 9.14
N MET A 101 -0.53 0.47 8.77
CA MET A 101 -1.00 0.96 7.46
C MET A 101 -0.72 2.45 7.31
N THR A 102 -0.08 2.81 6.20
CA THR A 102 0.14 4.20 5.81
C THR A 102 -0.69 4.50 4.57
N GLY A 103 -1.57 5.50 4.65
CA GLY A 103 -2.31 6.01 3.50
C GLY A 103 -1.46 7.03 2.75
N VAL A 104 -1.26 6.80 1.46
CA VAL A 104 -0.70 7.80 0.55
C VAL A 104 -1.88 8.37 -0.25
N TRP A 105 -2.21 9.64 0.04
CA TRP A 105 -3.31 10.39 -0.56
C TRP A 105 -2.89 11.11 -1.84
#